data_AF-A0A7W5EV44-F1
#
_entry.id   AF-A0A7W5EV44-F1
#
_cell.length_a   1.000
_cell.length_b   1.000
_cell.length_c   1.000
_cell.angle_alpha   90.00
_cell.angle_beta   90.00
_cell.angle_gamma   90.00
#
_symmetry.space_group_name_H-M   'P 1'
#
loop_
_entity.id
_entity.type
_entity.pdbx_description
1 polymer ?
#
loop_
_entity_poly.entity_id
_entity_poly.type
_entity_poly.pdbx_seq_one_letter_code
_entity_poly.pdbx_strand_id
1 'polypeptide(L)' 'MPVFRDSRIGIRNASLMLGVTVTELREAILSGSKIHGVLPPKPLFNAGQRKSEMMFKAGDIMDCAENIQVISNKRRS' A
#
# COMPACT_ATOMS: atom_id res chain seq x y z
N MET A 1 1.39 19.22 -0.99
CA MET A 1 0.11 19.17 -0.26
C MET A 1 0.22 18.20 0.93
N PRO A 2 0.77 18.62 2.08
CA PRO A 2 0.93 17.75 3.26
C PRO A 2 -0.41 17.15 3.74
N VAL A 3 -1.52 17.89 3.57
CA VAL A 3 -2.88 17.49 3.97
C VAL A 3 -3.32 16.16 3.37
N PHE A 4 -2.92 15.84 2.13
CA PHE A 4 -3.32 14.57 1.51
C PHE A 4 -2.55 13.39 2.08
N ARG A 5 -1.28 13.55 2.46
CA ARG A 5 -0.44 12.45 2.99
C ARG A 5 -0.99 11.93 4.32
N ASP A 6 -1.72 12.74 5.08
CA ASP A 6 -2.37 12.32 6.33
C ASP A 6 -3.78 11.73 6.14
N SER A 7 -4.31 11.75 4.92
CA SER A 7 -5.64 11.21 4.62
C SER A 7 -5.66 9.68 4.70
N ARG A 8 -6.81 9.14 5.14
CA ARG A 8 -7.08 7.70 5.14
C ARG A 8 -7.65 7.27 3.80
N ILE A 9 -7.06 6.26 3.19
CA ILE A 9 -7.53 5.68 1.93
C ILE A 9 -7.82 4.20 2.08
N GLY A 10 -8.90 3.73 1.46
CA GLY A 10 -9.27 2.32 1.49
C GLY A 10 -8.39 1.47 0.57
N ILE A 11 -8.40 0.15 0.79
CA ILE A 11 -7.60 -0.83 0.03
C ILE A 11 -7.74 -0.72 -1.49
N ARG A 12 -8.92 -0.37 -2.01
CA ARG A 12 -9.14 -0.18 -3.45
C ARG A 12 -8.35 1.00 -4.02
N ASN A 13 -8.31 2.12 -3.31
CA ASN A 13 -7.55 3.29 -3.76
C ASN A 13 -6.06 3.06 -3.57
N ALA A 14 -5.67 2.41 -2.46
CA ALA A 14 -4.28 2.02 -2.22
C ALA A 14 -3.74 1.10 -3.33
N SER A 15 -4.49 0.09 -3.75
CA SER A 15 -4.06 -0.84 -4.80
C SER A 15 -3.88 -0.13 -6.15
N LEU A 16 -4.78 0.81 -6.49
CA LEU A 16 -4.67 1.63 -7.70
C LEU A 16 -3.41 2.50 -7.69
N MET A 17 -3.09 3.13 -6.56
CA MET A 17 -1.88 3.96 -6.43
C MET A 17 -0.58 3.14 -6.51
N LEU A 18 -0.60 1.90 -6.02
CA LEU A 18 0.53 0.98 -6.09
C LEU A 18 0.65 0.26 -7.45
N GLY A 19 -0.36 0.36 -8.32
CA GLY A 19 -0.39 -0.34 -9.60
C GLY A 19 -0.61 -1.85 -9.49
N VAL A 20 -1.23 -2.32 -8.40
CA VAL A 20 -1.49 -3.74 -8.12
C VAL A 20 -2.97 -4.04 -7.96
N THR A 21 -3.32 -5.33 -7.97
CA THR A 21 -4.70 -5.74 -7.69
C THR A 21 -5.03 -5.65 -6.20
N VAL A 22 -6.31 -5.49 -5.85
CA VAL A 22 -6.76 -5.50 -4.44
C VAL A 22 -6.42 -6.84 -3.76
N THR A 23 -6.54 -7.94 -4.50
CA THR A 23 -6.22 -9.29 -4.02
C THR A 23 -4.74 -9.40 -3.69
N GLU A 24 -3.86 -8.99 -4.61
CA GLU A 24 -2.41 -9.01 -4.41
C GLU A 24 -1.98 -8.17 -3.20
N LEU A 25 -2.52 -6.95 -3.08
CA LEU A 25 -2.24 -6.10 -1.92
C LEU A 25 -2.71 -6.76 -0.62
N ARG A 26 -3.91 -7.35 -0.61
CA ARG A 26 -4.44 -8.04 0.57
C ARG A 26 -3.60 -9.25 0.96
N GLU A 27 -3.21 -10.08 0.00
CA GLU A 27 -2.38 -11.26 0.21
C GLU A 27 -0.99 -10.88 0.73
N ALA A 28 -0.37 -9.85 0.15
CA ALA A 28 0.91 -9.35 0.61
C ALA A 28 0.85 -8.87 2.07
N ILE A 29 -0.20 -8.15 2.44
CA ILE A 29 -0.42 -7.69 3.82
C ILE A 29 -0.61 -8.88 4.78
N LEU A 30 -1.45 -9.85 4.41
CA LEU A 30 -1.78 -11.00 5.26
C LEU A 30 -0.59 -11.95 5.42
N SER A 31 0.19 -12.17 4.37
CA SER A 31 1.35 -13.07 4.37
C SER A 31 2.64 -12.40 4.82
N GLY A 32 2.67 -11.06 4.90
CA GLY A 32 3.91 -10.29 5.08
C GLY A 32 4.84 -10.33 3.87
N SER A 33 4.35 -10.79 2.71
CA SER A 33 5.13 -10.90 1.48
C SER A 33 5.37 -9.52 0.85
N LYS A 34 6.50 -9.40 0.13
CA LYS A 34 6.85 -8.16 -0.59
C LYS A 34 6.01 -7.99 -1.86
N ILE A 35 5.55 -6.77 -2.11
CA ILE A 35 4.93 -6.34 -3.37
C ILE A 35 6.04 -5.80 -4.27
N HIS A 36 6.31 -6.48 -5.38
CA HIS A 36 7.38 -6.13 -6.33
C HIS A 36 8.79 -5.95 -5.72
N GLY A 37 9.03 -6.48 -4.51
CA GLY A 37 10.29 -6.34 -3.77
C GLY A 37 10.27 -5.30 -2.64
N VAL A 38 9.15 -4.58 -2.45
CA VAL A 38 8.92 -3.63 -1.35
C VAL A 38 7.98 -4.23 -0.32
N LEU A 39 8.18 -3.93 0.97
CA LEU A 39 7.24 -4.36 2.01
C LEU A 39 5.88 -3.65 1.84
N PRO A 40 4.77 -4.37 2.07
CA PRO A 40 3.45 -3.79 1.90
C PRO A 40 3.21 -2.69 2.96
N PRO A 41 2.40 -1.69 2.64
CA PRO A 41 2.03 -0.65 3.58
C PRO A 41 1.21 -1.25 4.73
N LYS A 42 1.41 -0.71 5.94
CA LYS A 42 0.71 -1.21 7.11
C LYS A 42 -0.74 -0.69 7.11
N PRO A 43 -1.74 -1.58 7.17
CA PRO A 43 -3.11 -1.13 7.36
C PRO A 43 -3.28 -0.51 8.76
N LEU A 44 -4.09 0.54 8.82
CA LEU A 44 -4.60 1.13 10.04
C LEU A 44 -5.68 0.20 10.59
N PHE A 45 -5.40 -0.45 11.71
CA PHE A 45 -6.39 -1.26 12.43
C PHE A 45 -7.07 -0.41 13.49
N ASN A 46 -8.39 -0.19 13.36
CA ASN A 46 -9.20 0.29 14.47
C ASN A 46 -9.88 -0.92 15.14
N ALA A 47 -9.91 -0.93 16.47
CA ALA A 47 -10.66 -1.92 17.23
C ALA A 47 -12.13 -1.92 16.76
N GLY A 48 -12.62 -3.09 16.28
CA GLY A 48 -14.00 -3.26 15.80
C GLY A 48 -14.23 -3.12 14.29
N GLN A 49 -13.23 -2.72 13.49
CA GLN A 49 -13.40 -2.70 12.03
C GLN A 49 -13.36 -4.10 11.41
N ARG A 50 -14.28 -4.35 10.46
CA ARG A 50 -14.26 -5.57 9.66
C ARG A 50 -12.93 -5.65 8.92
N LYS A 51 -12.30 -6.84 8.88
CA LYS A 51 -11.08 -7.11 8.09
C LYS A 51 -11.19 -6.72 6.61
N SER A 52 -12.42 -6.55 6.10
CA SER A 52 -12.71 -6.06 4.75
C SER A 52 -12.44 -4.57 4.54
N GLU A 53 -12.40 -3.77 5.60
CA GLU A 53 -12.20 -2.31 5.57
C GLU A 53 -10.78 -1.92 5.94
N MET A 54 -9.79 -2.51 5.27
CA MET A 54 -8.40 -2.08 5.43
C MET A 54 -8.25 -0.64 4.94
N MET A 55 -7.92 0.26 5.87
CA MET A 55 -7.58 1.65 5.59
C MET A 55 -6.07 1.83 5.71
N PHE A 56 -5.53 2.78 4.96
CA PHE A 56 -4.10 3.08 4.93
C PHE A 56 -3.90 4.59 5.01
N LYS A 57 -2.75 5.00 5.54
CA LYS A 57 -2.32 6.39 5.42
C LYS A 57 -1.85 6.63 3.99
N ALA A 58 -2.35 7.68 3.33
CA ALA A 58 -1.99 7.97 1.94
C ALA A 58 -0.49 8.22 1.77
N GLY A 59 0.18 8.82 2.75
CA GLY A 59 1.64 8.99 2.78
C GLY A 59 2.38 7.65 2.68
N ASP A 60 1.98 6.67 3.49
CA ASP A 60 2.62 5.34 3.49
C ASP A 60 2.42 4.63 2.15
N ILE A 61 1.27 4.82 1.50
CA ILE A 61 1.02 4.31 0.13
C ILE A 61 1.92 4.99 -0.89
N MET A 62 2.09 6.32 -0.80
CA MET A 62 2.98 7.05 -1.70
C MET A 62 4.43 6.61 -1.55
N ASP A 63 4.90 6.47 -0.32
CA ASP A 63 6.28 6.04 -0.04
C ASP A 63 6.50 4.60 -0.53
N CYS A 64 5.51 3.72 -0.39
CA CYS A 64 5.56 2.38 -0.95
C CYS A 64 5.61 2.40 -2.49
N ALA A 65 4.77 3.23 -3.13
CA ALA A 65 4.75 3.38 -4.60
C ALA A 65 6.08 3.89 -5.15
N GLU A 66 6.67 4.89 -4.50
CA GLU A 66 7.99 5.44 -4.87
C GLU A 66 9.08 4.38 -4.76
N ASN A 67 9.09 3.60 -3.67
CA ASN A 67 10.04 2.49 -3.51
C ASN A 67 9.86 1.41 -4.60
N ILE A 68 8.63 1.11 -5.01
CA ILE A 68 8.36 0.14 -6.09
C ILE A 68 8.94 0.67 -7.40
N GLN A 69 8.75 1.95 -7.70
CA GLN A 69 9.33 2.59 -8.88
C GLN A 69 10.86 2.57 -8.87
N VAL A 70 11.49 2.91 -7.73
CA VAL A 70 12.95 2.87 -7.58
C VAL A 70 13.50 1.47 -7.83
N ILE A 71 12.89 0.43 -7.25
CA ILE A 71 13.31 -0.96 -7.46
C ILE A 71 13.09 -1.38 -8.92
N SER A 72 11.97 -0.99 -9.53
CA SER A 72 11.68 -1.27 -10.94
C SER A 72 12.73 -0.64 -11.86
N ASN A 73 13.10 0.63 -11.63
CA ASN A 73 14.09 1.33 -12.43
C ASN A 73 15.49 0.73 -12.26
N LYS A 74 15.87 0.31 -11.04
CA LYS A 74 17.15 -0.35 -10.78
C LYS A 74 17.30 -1.69 -11.51
N ARG A 75 16.20 -2.38 -11.84
CA ARG A 75 16.24 -3.63 -12.64
C ARG A 75 16.40 -3.38 -14.14
N ARG A 76 16.28 -2.14 -14.60
CA ARG A 76 16.37 -1.75 -16.02
C ARG A 76 17.70 -1.06 -16.37
N SER A 77 18.55 -0.74 -15.39
CA SER A 77 19.93 -0.27 -15.58
C SER A 77 20.91 -1.40 -15.35
#